data_AF-A0A536J4I0-F1
#
_entry.id   AF-A0A536J4I0-F1
#
_cell.length_a   1.000
_cell.length_b   1.000
_cell.length_c   1.000
_cell.angle_alpha   90.00
_cell.angle_beta   90.00
_cell.angle_gamma   90.00
#
_symmetry.space_group_name_H-M   'P 1'
#
loop_
_entity.id
_entity.type
_entity.pdbx_description
1 polymer ?
#
loop_
_entity_poly.entity_id
_entity_poly.type
_entity_poly.pdbx_seq_one_letter_code
_entity_poly.pdbx_strand_id
1 'polypeptide(L)'
;MLVIIPAEMWFVTVSGTGDTAAAFGIETVLTAAMVACGYLTAFVLGLRLEYVWLSLPISWLACLSLSYAWVRAGYWRRVDI
;
A
#
# COMPACT_ATOMS: atom_id res chain seq x y z
N MET A 1 8.48 -5.02 -8.81
CA MET A 1 8.91 -5.95 -7.74
C MET A 1 9.86 -5.31 -6.74
N LEU A 2 10.89 -4.57 -7.16
CA LEU A 2 11.84 -3.92 -6.22
C LEU A 2 11.19 -3.00 -5.16
N VAL A 3 10.04 -2.39 -5.47
CA VAL A 3 9.35 -1.48 -4.53
C VAL A 3 8.63 -2.18 -3.37
N ILE A 4 8.41 -3.50 -3.48
CA ILE A 4 7.65 -4.26 -2.48
C ILE A 4 8.40 -4.29 -1.15
N ILE A 5 9.70 -4.62 -1.20
CA ILE A 5 10.55 -4.71 0.00
C ILE A 5 10.54 -3.42 0.82
N PRO A 6 10.84 -2.23 0.26
CA PRO A 6 10.80 -1.01 1.04
C PRO A 6 9.36 -0.69 1.51
N ALA A 7 8.34 -0.92 0.68
CA ALA A 7 6.96 -0.69 1.07
C ALA A 7 6.57 -1.52 2.30
N GLU A 8 6.92 -2.80 2.30
CA GLU A 8 6.66 -3.72 3.40
C GLU A 8 7.43 -3.34 4.67
N MET A 9 8.71 -2.94 4.55
CA MET A 9 9.48 -2.45 5.69
C MET A 9 8.84 -1.22 6.35
N TRP A 10 8.37 -0.26 5.55
CA TRP A 10 7.67 0.93 6.07
C TRP A 10 6.31 0.58 6.65
N PHE A 11 5.56 -0.33 6.02
CA PHE A 11 4.26 -0.76 6.53
C PHE A 11 4.38 -1.51 7.85
N VAL A 12 5.36 -2.41 7.99
CA VAL A 12 5.69 -3.08 9.25
C VAL A 12 6.09 -2.08 10.33
N THR A 13 6.74 -0.98 9.96
CA THR A 13 7.02 0.11 10.91
C THR A 13 5.73 0.76 11.42
N VAL A 14 4.75 1.01 10.55
CA VAL A 14 3.44 1.53 10.97
C VAL A 14 2.73 0.53 11.89
N SER A 15 2.60 -0.73 11.49
CA SER A 15 1.91 -1.74 12.29
C SER A 15 2.62 -2.02 13.63
N GLY A 16 3.95 -1.94 13.65
CA GLY A 16 4.76 -2.08 14.86
C GLY A 16 4.57 -0.98 15.90
N THR A 17 3.94 0.16 15.55
CA THR A 17 3.62 1.23 16.51
C THR A 17 2.37 0.94 17.35
N GLY A 18 1.60 -0.11 17.02
CA GLY A 18 0.35 -0.43 17.69
C GLY A 18 -0.87 0.34 17.16
N ASP A 19 -0.71 1.28 16.22
CA ASP A 19 -1.83 1.92 15.52
C ASP A 19 -2.41 0.99 14.45
N THR A 20 -3.24 0.05 14.90
CA THR A 20 -3.90 -0.94 14.04
C THR A 20 -4.90 -0.30 13.08
N ALA A 21 -5.49 0.84 13.45
CA ALA A 21 -6.42 1.56 12.58
C ALA A 21 -5.69 2.17 11.37
N ALA A 22 -4.53 2.80 11.58
CA ALA A 22 -3.69 3.30 10.51
C ALA A 22 -3.18 2.16 9.61
N ALA A 23 -2.68 1.07 10.21
CA ALA A 23 -2.23 -0.10 9.45
C ALA A 23 -3.37 -0.69 8.60
N PHE A 24 -4.55 -0.87 9.17
CA PHE A 24 -5.72 -1.36 8.44
C PHE A 24 -6.14 -0.42 7.31
N GLY A 25 -6.10 0.90 7.54
CA GLY A 25 -6.39 1.89 6.51
C GLY A 25 -5.44 1.81 5.32
N ILE A 26 -4.13 1.69 5.58
CA ILE A 26 -3.11 1.55 4.53
C ILE A 26 -3.29 0.24 3.76
N GLU A 27 -3.53 -0.88 4.45
CA GLU A 27 -3.77 -2.19 3.82
C GLU A 27 -5.04 -2.19 2.95
N THR A 28 -6.08 -1.48 3.40
CA THR A 28 -7.31 -1.30 2.63
C THR A 28 -7.03 -0.54 1.34
N VAL A 29 -6.23 0.54 1.38
CA VAL A 29 -5.86 1.28 0.18
C VAL A 29 -4.98 0.45 -0.75
N LEU A 30 -4.01 -0.30 -0.22
CA LEU A 30 -3.20 -1.25 -0.99
C LEU A 30 -4.10 -2.23 -1.77
N THR A 31 -5.03 -2.88 -1.06
CA THR A 31 -5.94 -3.87 -1.62
C THR A 31 -6.86 -3.25 -2.67
N ALA A 32 -7.46 -2.09 -2.36
CA ALA A 32 -8.30 -1.36 -3.30
C ALA A 32 -7.55 -0.95 -4.56
N ALA A 33 -6.31 -0.45 -4.43
CA ALA A 33 -5.46 -0.09 -5.57
C ALA A 33 -5.12 -1.31 -6.43
N MET A 34 -4.82 -2.45 -5.80
CA MET A 34 -4.54 -3.70 -6.49
C MET A 34 -5.75 -4.16 -7.33
N VAL A 35 -6.93 -4.23 -6.71
CA VAL A 35 -8.17 -4.66 -7.36
C VAL A 35 -8.57 -3.68 -8.46
N ALA A 36 -8.52 -2.37 -8.20
CA ALA A 36 -8.87 -1.35 -9.18
C ALA A 36 -7.94 -1.39 -10.40
N CYS A 37 -6.62 -1.44 -10.18
CA CYS A 37 -5.66 -1.53 -11.29
C CYS A 37 -5.80 -2.83 -12.07
N GLY A 38 -5.99 -3.96 -11.39
CA GLY A 38 -6.23 -5.25 -12.02
C GLY A 38 -7.52 -5.25 -12.85
N TYR A 39 -8.60 -4.71 -12.31
CA TYR A 39 -9.88 -4.60 -13.01
C TYR A 39 -9.79 -3.68 -14.23
N LEU A 40 -9.16 -2.51 -14.08
CA LEU A 40 -8.97 -1.55 -15.16
C LEU A 40 -8.15 -2.17 -16.30
N THR A 41 -7.04 -2.81 -15.98
CA THR A 41 -6.16 -3.42 -16.99
C THR A 41 -6.79 -4.62 -17.68
N ALA A 42 -7.43 -5.52 -16.92
CA ALA A 42 -7.99 -6.76 -17.46
C ALA A 42 -9.33 -6.57 -18.19
N PHE A 43 -10.26 -5.81 -17.61
CA PHE A 43 -11.65 -5.74 -18.09
C PHE A 43 -11.97 -4.45 -18.83
N VAL A 44 -11.49 -3.30 -18.36
CA VAL A 44 -11.80 -2.01 -18.98
C VAL A 44 -10.94 -1.77 -20.22
N LEU A 45 -9.64 -2.03 -20.11
CA LEU A 45 -8.67 -1.81 -21.19
C LEU A 45 -8.42 -3.06 -22.04
N GLY A 46 -8.83 -4.24 -21.58
CA GLY A 46 -8.66 -5.51 -22.31
C GLY A 46 -7.19 -5.82 -22.63
N LEU A 47 -6.26 -5.40 -21.76
CA LEU A 47 -4.83 -5.57 -22.01
C LEU A 47 -4.40 -7.03 -21.80
N ARG A 48 -3.23 -7.38 -22.36
CA ARG A 48 -2.60 -8.67 -22.13
C ARG A 48 -2.33 -8.89 -20.64
N LEU A 49 -2.32 -10.15 -20.21
CA LEU A 49 -2.08 -10.57 -18.83
C LEU A 49 -0.83 -9.91 -18.20
N GLU A 50 0.22 -9.70 -19.00
CA GLU A 50 1.46 -9.02 -18.59
C GLU A 50 1.21 -7.64 -17.96
N TYR A 51 0.21 -6.89 -18.45
CA TYR A 51 -0.13 -5.57 -17.91
C TYR A 51 -0.94 -5.64 -16.63
N VAL A 52 -1.68 -6.73 -16.38
CA VAL A 52 -2.40 -6.94 -15.11
C VAL A 52 -1.42 -7.02 -13.95
N TRP A 53 -0.22 -7.56 -14.18
CA TRP A 53 0.86 -7.60 -13.19
C TRP A 53 1.37 -6.22 -12.77
N LEU A 54 1.05 -5.14 -13.51
CA LEU A 54 1.37 -3.77 -13.08
C LEU A 54 0.54 -3.33 -11.86
N SER A 55 -0.58 -4.00 -11.57
CA SER A 55 -1.36 -3.75 -10.35
C SER A 55 -0.51 -3.89 -9.08
N LEU A 56 0.45 -4.83 -9.05
CA LEU A 56 1.34 -5.05 -7.92
C LEU A 56 2.28 -3.87 -7.65
N PRO A 57 3.19 -3.47 -8.55
CA PRO A 57 4.07 -2.35 -8.26
C PRO A 57 3.29 -1.04 -7.99
N ILE A 58 2.13 -0.83 -8.61
CA ILE A 58 1.30 0.37 -8.38
C ILE A 58 0.68 0.36 -6.98
N SER A 59 0.09 -0.75 -6.56
CA SER A 59 -0.50 -0.85 -5.22
C SER A 59 0.57 -0.71 -4.14
N TRP A 60 1.71 -1.37 -4.31
CA TRP A 60 2.83 -1.28 -3.35
C TRP A 60 3.46 0.12 -3.30
N LEU A 61 3.48 0.87 -4.40
CA LEU A 61 3.85 2.30 -4.38
C LEU A 61 2.87 3.13 -3.54
N ALA A 62 1.57 2.86 -3.64
CA ALA A 62 0.57 3.51 -2.79
C ALA A 62 0.82 3.19 -1.31
N CYS A 63 1.03 1.91 -0.97
CA CYS A 63 1.36 1.49 0.40
C CYS A 63 2.63 2.16 0.93
N LEU A 64 3.71 2.19 0.14
CA LEU A 64 4.96 2.86 0.51
C LEU A 64 4.75 4.34 0.78
N SER A 65 4.07 5.05 -0.14
CA SER A 65 3.85 6.49 -0.02
C SER A 65 3.03 6.85 1.21
N LEU A 66 1.98 6.09 1.52
CA LEU A 66 1.14 6.29 2.70
C LEU A 66 1.88 5.95 3.99
N SER A 67 2.57 4.81 4.03
CA SER A 67 3.34 4.39 5.21
C SER A 67 4.44 5.41 5.52
N TYR A 68 5.18 5.84 4.50
CA TYR A 68 6.19 6.89 4.64
C TYR A 68 5.61 8.21 5.12
N ALA A 69 4.50 8.67 4.51
CA ALA A 69 3.84 9.92 4.89
C ALA A 69 3.33 9.87 6.34
N TRP A 70 2.74 8.75 6.75
CA TRP A 70 2.21 8.57 8.10
C TRP A 70 3.33 8.59 9.15
N VAL A 71 4.42 7.84 8.93
CA VAL A 71 5.56 7.82 9.87
C VAL A 71 6.21 9.20 9.95
N ARG A 72 6.40 9.87 8.80
CA ARG A 72 6.97 11.23 8.75
C ARG A 72 6.10 12.27 9.46
N ALA A 73 4.78 12.11 9.42
CA ALA A 73 3.84 12.99 10.13
C ALA A 73 3.86 12.80 11.66
N GLY A 74 4.55 11.78 12.17
CA GLY A 74 4.73 11.59 13.61
C GLY A 74 3.47 11.14 14.36
N TYR A 75 2.47 10.60 13.65
CA TYR A 75 1.22 10.14 14.25
C TYR A 75 1.43 9.07 15.32
N TRP A 76 2.50 8.26 15.19
CA TRP A 76 2.94 7.30 16.20
C TRP A 76 3.22 7.90 17.59
N ARG A 77 3.56 9.20 17.68
CA ARG A 77 3.79 9.88 18.98
C ARG A 77 2.52 10.18 19.75
N ARG A 78 1.36 10.07 19.10
CA ARG A 78 0.05 10.37 19.73
C ARG A 78 -0.55 9.14 20.39
N VAL A 79 0.00 7.97 20.11
CA VAL A 79 -0.38 6.70 20.72
C VAL A 79 0.50 6.50 21.95
N ASP A 80 0.39 7.41 22.92
CA ASP A 80 0.83 7.14 24.29
C ASP A 80 -0.26 6.26 24.92
N ILE A 81 0.09 5.02 25.23
CA ILE A 81 -0.72 4.09 26.03
C ILE A 81 -0.31 4.24 27.49
#